data_AF-A0A7W7G0X1-F1
#
_entry.id   AF-A0A7W7G0X1-F1
#
_cell.length_a   1.000
_cell.length_b   1.000
_cell.length_c   1.000
_cell.angle_alpha   90.00
_cell.angle_beta   90.00
_cell.angle_gamma   90.00
#
_symmetry.space_group_name_H-M   'P 1'
#
loop_
_entity.id
_entity.type
_entity.pdbx_description
1 polymer ?
#
loop_
_entity_poly.entity_id
_entity_poly.type
_entity_poly.pdbx_seq_one_letter_code
_entity_poly.pdbx_strand_id
1 'polypeptide(L)'
;MKETVRLVVLNACWSATQAQQIAQHIDHVVGMRRPVDDRSATIFAAAFYSALAFGRTVHESFDQARTSLMLHTTPDHDVPQLLSRPGVAARLTVDR
;
A
#
# COMPACT_ATOMS: atom_id res chain seq x y z
N MET A 1 -14.14 -22.34 -3.43
CA MET A 1 -13.05 -21.44 -3.88
C MET A 1 -11.94 -21.44 -2.83
N LYS A 2 -10.67 -21.45 -3.23
CA LYS A 2 -9.57 -21.11 -2.31
C LYS A 2 -9.42 -19.60 -2.34
N GLU A 3 -9.75 -18.92 -1.25
CA GLU A 3 -9.46 -17.50 -1.12
C GLU A 3 -7.94 -17.31 -1.09
N THR A 4 -7.42 -16.60 -2.09
CA THR A 4 -5.99 -16.31 -2.19
C THR A 4 -5.81 -14.84 -1.88
N VAL A 5 -5.07 -14.53 -0.82
CA VAL A 5 -4.70 -13.15 -0.48
C VAL A 5 -3.84 -12.59 -1.61
N ARG A 6 -4.26 -11.45 -2.18
CA ARG A 6 -3.53 -10.77 -3.27
C ARG A 6 -2.85 -9.46 -2.81
N LEU A 7 -3.35 -8.85 -1.74
CA LEU A 7 -2.84 -7.59 -1.21
C LEU A 7 -2.77 -7.66 0.33
N VAL A 8 -1.64 -7.25 0.89
CA VAL A 8 -1.46 -7.02 2.33
C VAL A 8 -1.08 -5.57 2.55
N VAL A 9 -1.67 -4.93 3.57
CA VAL A 9 -1.32 -3.56 3.98
C VAL A 9 -0.87 -3.59 5.43
N LEU A 10 0.42 -3.37 5.66
CA LEU A 10 1.00 -3.28 7.00
C LEU A 10 1.01 -1.82 7.44
N ASN A 11 -0.09 -1.36 8.04
CA ASN A 11 -0.17 -0.04 8.67
C ASN A 11 0.53 -0.05 10.05
N ALA A 12 1.83 -0.36 10.05
CA ALA A 12 2.64 -0.49 11.24
C ALA A 12 4.05 0.09 10.99
N CYS A 13 4.57 0.85 11.94
CA CYS A 13 5.93 1.39 11.91
C CYS A 13 6.97 0.28 11.69
N TRP A 14 8.03 0.57 10.90
CA TRP A 14 9.14 -0.36 10.63
C TRP A 14 8.75 -1.70 9.98
N SER A 15 7.59 -1.78 9.32
CA SER A 15 7.09 -3.00 8.71
C SER A 15 7.71 -3.37 7.34
N ALA A 16 8.68 -2.60 6.84
CA ALA A 16 9.30 -2.86 5.54
C ALA A 16 9.96 -4.25 5.45
N THR A 17 10.63 -4.72 6.50
CA THR A 17 11.27 -6.06 6.52
C THR A 17 10.22 -7.18 6.39
N GLN A 18 9.11 -7.05 7.11
CA GLN A 18 7.99 -7.99 7.01
C GLN A 18 7.35 -7.93 5.63
N ALA A 19 7.17 -6.73 5.08
CA ALA A 19 6.61 -6.55 3.74
C ALA A 19 7.46 -7.24 2.67
N GLN A 20 8.80 -7.19 2.77
CA GLN A 20 9.70 -7.89 1.85
C GLN A 20 9.55 -9.40 1.90
N GLN A 21 9.39 -9.98 3.09
CA GLN A 21 9.19 -11.43 3.22
C GLN A 21 7.81 -11.86 2.71
N ILE A 22 6.77 -11.09 3.03
CA ILE A 22 5.39 -11.39 2.58
C ILE A 22 5.26 -11.27 1.06
N ALA A 23 5.94 -10.29 0.44
CA ALA A 23 5.93 -10.07 -1.01
C ALA A 23 6.54 -11.22 -1.82
N GLN A 24 7.22 -12.19 -1.18
CA GLN A 24 7.64 -13.43 -1.84
C GLN A 24 6.46 -14.36 -2.13
N HIS A 25 5.36 -14.22 -1.38
CA HIS A 25 4.21 -15.11 -1.43
C HIS A 25 2.92 -14.42 -1.88
N ILE A 26 2.77 -13.13 -1.60
CA ILE A 26 1.59 -12.31 -1.92
C ILE A 26 1.93 -11.33 -3.03
N ASP A 27 0.99 -11.12 -3.96
CA ASP A 27 1.19 -10.28 -5.15
C ASP A 27 1.66 -8.86 -4.82
N HIS A 28 1.00 -8.20 -3.87
CA HIS A 28 1.36 -6.84 -3.45
C HIS A 28 1.36 -6.70 -1.93
N VAL A 29 2.32 -5.94 -1.41
CA VAL A 29 2.41 -5.62 0.02
C VAL A 29 2.77 -4.16 0.21
N VAL A 30 1.99 -3.44 1.00
CA VAL A 30 2.35 -2.10 1.49
C VAL A 30 3.00 -2.26 2.86
N GLY A 31 4.17 -1.65 3.07
CA GLY A 31 4.84 -1.57 4.36
C GLY A 31 5.41 -0.18 4.64
N MET A 32 5.90 0.04 5.86
CA MET A 32 6.45 1.32 6.32
C MET A 32 7.94 1.18 6.63
N ARG A 33 8.79 1.97 5.98
CA ARG A 33 10.26 1.86 6.16
C ARG A 33 10.82 2.49 7.44
N ARG A 34 10.01 3.31 8.12
CA ARG A 34 10.33 4.03 9.37
C ARG A 34 9.03 4.28 10.15
N PRO A 35 9.03 5.00 11.29
CA PRO A 35 7.81 5.42 11.94
C PRO A 35 6.98 6.31 11.01
N VAL A 36 5.66 6.14 11.07
CA VAL A 36 4.67 6.95 10.38
C VAL A 36 3.81 7.63 11.44
N ASP A 37 3.53 8.91 11.26
CA ASP A 37 2.61 9.63 12.14
C ASP A 37 1.17 9.14 11.94
N ASP A 38 0.37 9.09 13.01
CA ASP A 38 -1.02 8.60 12.96
C ASP A 38 -1.87 9.37 11.94
N ARG A 39 -1.65 10.69 11.81
CA ARG A 39 -2.36 11.51 10.82
C ARG A 39 -1.95 11.13 9.41
N SER A 40 -0.66 10.92 9.17
CA SER A 40 -0.15 10.43 7.88
C SER A 40 -0.73 9.06 7.54
N ALA A 41 -0.69 8.11 8.48
CA ALA A 41 -1.26 6.78 8.32
C ALA A 41 -2.76 6.82 7.97
N THR A 42 -3.52 7.67 8.64
CA THR A 42 -4.96 7.86 8.40
C THR A 42 -5.24 8.43 7.01
N ILE A 43 -4.53 9.49 6.61
CA ILE A 43 -4.69 10.11 5.28
C ILE A 43 -4.33 9.11 4.18
N PHE A 44 -3.21 8.41 4.34
CA PHE A 44 -2.78 7.38 3.40
C PHE A 44 -3.83 6.28 3.26
N ALA A 45 -4.29 5.70 4.36
CA ALA A 45 -5.27 4.62 4.34
C ALA A 45 -6.59 5.06 3.71
N ALA A 46 -7.09 6.25 4.07
CA ALA A 46 -8.33 6.79 3.51
C ALA A 46 -8.23 6.96 1.99
N ALA A 47 -7.15 7.56 1.49
CA ALA A 47 -6.94 7.76 0.06
C ALA A 47 -6.71 6.43 -0.69
N PHE A 48 -5.90 5.53 -0.12
CA PHE A 48 -5.58 4.23 -0.71
C PHE A 48 -6.80 3.34 -0.85
N TYR A 49 -7.55 3.12 0.24
CA TYR A 49 -8.75 2.28 0.21
C TYR A 49 -9.88 2.92 -0.62
N SER A 50 -9.98 4.25 -0.65
CA SER A 50 -10.93 4.93 -1.54
C SER A 50 -10.60 4.67 -3.01
N ALA A 51 -9.34 4.85 -3.42
CA ALA A 51 -8.90 4.60 -4.79
C ALA A 51 -9.16 3.13 -5.21
N LEU A 52 -8.86 2.17 -4.34
CA LEU A 52 -9.19 0.76 -4.56
C LEU A 52 -10.70 0.56 -4.74
N ALA A 53 -11.53 1.17 -3.88
CA ALA A 53 -12.98 1.07 -3.97
C ALA A 53 -13.55 1.71 -5.26
N PHE A 54 -12.83 2.65 -5.88
CA PHE A 54 -13.15 3.21 -7.19
C PHE A 54 -12.63 2.37 -8.37
N GLY A 55 -12.10 1.18 -8.12
CA GLY A 55 -11.63 0.26 -9.17
C GLY A 55 -10.26 0.62 -9.74
N ARG A 56 -9.47 1.44 -9.04
CA ARG A 56 -8.07 1.68 -9.43
C ARG A 56 -7.22 0.46 -9.16
N THR A 57 -6.12 0.33 -9.91
CA THR A 57 -5.11 -0.69 -9.63
C THR A 57 -4.41 -0.42 -8.30
N VAL A 58 -3.75 -1.44 -7.73
CA VAL A 58 -2.98 -1.29 -6.47
C VAL A 58 -1.91 -0.21 -6.60
N HIS A 59 -1.19 -0.16 -7.72
CA HIS A 59 -0.14 0.84 -7.96
C HIS A 59 -0.72 2.26 -8.08
N GLU A 60 -1.77 2.45 -8.89
CA GLU A 60 -2.44 3.76 -8.99
C GLU A 60 -2.99 4.23 -7.64
N SER A 61 -3.58 3.31 -6.86
CA SER A 61 -4.11 3.62 -5.54
C SER A 61 -3.01 4.05 -4.57
N PHE A 62 -1.85 3.39 -4.63
CA PHE A 62 -0.69 3.72 -3.82
C PHE A 62 -0.11 5.09 -4.18
N ASP A 63 0.05 5.38 -5.47
CA ASP A 63 0.53 6.68 -5.94
C ASP A 63 -0.43 7.82 -5.61
N GLN A 64 -1.75 7.58 -5.72
CA GLN A 64 -2.77 8.53 -5.30
C GLN A 64 -2.71 8.79 -3.78
N ALA A 65 -2.52 7.75 -2.97
CA ALA A 65 -2.38 7.90 -1.52
C ALA A 65 -1.13 8.68 -1.12
N ARG A 66 0.02 8.42 -1.78
CA ARG A 66 1.25 9.23 -1.60
C ARG A 66 1.05 10.68 -2.02
N THR A 67 0.34 10.93 -3.11
CA THR A 67 0.01 12.28 -3.56
C THR A 67 -0.87 13.01 -2.52
N SER A 68 -1.83 12.31 -1.92
CA SER A 68 -2.64 12.87 -0.83
C SER A 68 -1.79 13.31 0.37
N LEU A 69 -0.80 12.50 0.77
CA LEU A 69 0.16 12.88 1.82
C LEU A 69 0.95 14.15 1.49
N MET A 70 1.36 14.32 0.22
CA MET A 70 2.07 15.53 -0.23
C MET A 70 1.15 16.77 -0.20
N LEU A 71 -0.09 16.64 -0.67
CA LEU A 71 -1.08 17.74 -0.68
C LEU A 71 -1.42 18.21 0.75
N HIS A 72 -1.43 17.31 1.71
CA HIS A 72 -1.64 17.63 3.12
C HIS A 72 -0.34 18.08 3.84
N THR A 73 0.77 18.24 3.11
CA THR A 73 2.08 18.68 3.64
C THR A 73 2.55 17.82 4.82
N THR A 74 2.31 16.51 4.75
CA THR A 74 2.74 15.57 5.78
C THR A 74 4.20 15.14 5.55
N PRO A 75 4.98 14.90 6.63
CA PRO A 75 6.39 14.54 6.51
C PRO A 75 6.61 13.10 6.00
N ASP A 76 5.55 12.30 5.87
CA ASP A 76 5.66 10.84 5.70
C ASP A 76 5.24 10.32 4.31
N HIS A 77 5.11 11.19 3.31
CA HIS A 77 4.77 10.80 1.93
C HIS A 77 5.76 9.80 1.30
N ASP A 78 6.95 9.67 1.88
CA ASP A 78 8.02 8.76 1.49
C ASP A 78 8.13 7.53 2.42
N VAL A 79 7.28 7.38 3.44
CA VAL A 79 7.32 6.25 4.39
C VAL A 79 6.68 4.98 3.85
N PRO A 80 5.45 5.03 3.28
CA PRO A 80 4.84 3.85 2.69
C PRO A 80 5.69 3.37 1.51
N GLN A 81 5.81 2.06 1.38
CA GLN A 81 6.48 1.38 0.27
C GLN A 81 5.56 0.29 -0.27
N LEU A 82 5.41 0.25 -1.59
CA LEU A 82 4.72 -0.82 -2.29
C LEU A 82 5.75 -1.82 -2.83
N LEU A 83 5.63 -3.07 -2.40
CA LEU A 83 6.41 -4.18 -2.89
C LEU A 83 5.51 -5.10 -3.71
N SER A 84 6.03 -5.60 -4.82
CA SER A 84 5.31 -6.55 -5.67
C SER A 84 6.12 -7.83 -5.81
N ARG A 85 5.43 -8.97 -5.82
CA ARG A 85 6.07 -10.26 -6.05
C ARG A 85 6.71 -10.27 -7.44
N PRO A 86 7.93 -10.83 -7.59
CA PRO A 86 8.54 -10.99 -8.90
C PRO A 86 7.61 -11.73 -9.89
N GLY A 87 7.46 -11.18 -11.09
CA GLY A 87 6.62 -11.77 -12.14
C GLY A 87 5.13 -11.44 -12.06
N VAL A 88 4.67 -10.68 -11.06
CA VAL A 88 3.28 -10.18 -10.99
C VAL A 88 3.16 -8.83 -11.70
N ALA A 89 2.14 -8.68 -12.55
CA ALA A 89 1.86 -7.43 -13.22
C ALA A 89 1.47 -6.34 -12.21
N ALA A 90 2.01 -5.13 -12.39
CA ALA A 90 1.72 -3.97 -11.53
C ALA A 90 0.24 -3.51 -11.53
N ARG A 91 -0.61 -4.10 -12.38
CA ARG A 91 -1.97 -3.63 -12.66
C ARG A 91 -3.06 -4.51 -12.05
N LEU A 92 -2.84 -5.05 -10.85
CA LEU A 92 -3.89 -5.77 -10.16
C LEU A 92 -5.03 -4.81 -9.74
N THR A 93 -6.26 -5.11 -10.14
CA THR A 93 -7.49 -4.55 -9.57
C THR A 93 -8.01 -5.48 -8.49
N VAL A 94 -8.62 -4.92 -7.45
CA VAL A 94 -9.35 -5.71 -6.45
C VAL A 94 -10.76 -5.94 -7.02
N ASP A 95 -11.00 -7.15 -7.51
CA ASP A 95 -12.31 -7.53 -8.05
C ASP A 95 -13.38 -7.49 -6.94
N ARG A 96 -14.58 -6.99 -7.29
CA ARG A 96 -15.75 -6.90 -6.40
C ARG A 96 -16.58 -8.17 -6.42
#